data_AF-A0A1G0AZZ1-F1
#
_entry.id   AF-A0A1G0AZZ1-F1
#
_cell.length_a   1.000
_cell.length_b   1.000
_cell.length_c   1.000
_cell.angle_alpha   90.00
_cell.angle_beta   90.00
_cell.angle_gamma   90.00
#
_symmetry.space_group_name_H-M   'P 1'
#
loop_
_entity.id
_entity.type
_entity.pdbx_description
1 polymer ?
#
loop_
_entity_poly.entity_id
_entity_poly.type
_entity_poly.pdbx_seq_one_letter_code
_entity_poly.pdbx_strand_id
1 'polypeptide(L)'
;MKKLIFTLSATLLLAGAVFTSCNTAAEKVDNAEDKSIKADEDFNIAKEEYLADVENFKKETAAKIEANNQMIAEFNVKIEYAKKDAKAYYQEQIAVLEQKNIAMKKKLDEYEVTGKDNWETFKTEFNKDMDDLGEAFKNFTVKNE
;
A
#
# COMPACT_ATOMS: atom_id res chain seq x y z
N MET A 1 8.42 82.74 42.09
CA MET A 1 7.50 83.58 41.29
C MET A 1 7.31 82.93 39.93
N LYS A 2 6.04 82.87 39.51
CA LYS A 2 5.52 82.21 38.31
C LYS A 2 6.06 82.84 37.03
N LYS A 3 6.10 82.06 35.94
CA LYS A 3 5.32 82.34 34.72
C LYS A 3 5.13 81.05 33.92
N LEU A 4 3.88 80.60 33.91
CA LEU A 4 3.30 79.60 33.01
C LEU A 4 3.06 80.27 31.65
N ILE A 5 3.35 79.58 30.56
CA ILE A 5 2.79 79.89 29.25
C ILE A 5 2.13 78.60 28.74
N PHE A 6 0.80 78.66 28.70
CA PHE A 6 -0.08 77.69 28.07
C PHE A 6 -0.10 77.96 26.57
N THR A 7 0.13 76.93 25.75
CA THR A 7 -0.39 76.90 24.37
C THR A 7 -0.96 75.53 24.07
N LEU A 8 -2.27 75.57 23.85
CA LEU A 8 -3.19 74.53 23.44
C LEU A 8 -2.94 74.18 21.96
N SER A 9 -2.77 72.91 21.63
CA SER A 9 -2.92 72.41 20.26
C SER A 9 -3.34 70.94 20.30
N ALA A 10 -4.65 70.72 20.23
CA ALA A 10 -5.25 69.43 19.90
C ALA A 10 -5.41 69.38 18.39
N THR A 11 -4.82 68.39 17.70
CA THR A 11 -5.32 67.98 16.38
C THR A 11 -4.91 66.55 16.01
N LEU A 12 -5.94 65.71 15.95
CA LEU A 12 -6.20 64.56 15.09
C LEU A 12 -5.25 63.36 15.05
N LEU A 13 -5.76 62.27 15.65
CA LEU A 13 -5.73 60.91 15.10
C LEU A 13 -5.76 60.89 13.56
N LEU A 14 -4.67 60.46 12.94
CA LEU A 14 -4.75 59.82 11.63
C LEU A 14 -4.69 58.31 11.86
N ALA A 15 -5.91 57.75 11.88
CA ALA A 15 -6.15 56.36 11.59
C ALA A 15 -5.61 56.04 10.19
N GLY A 16 -4.40 55.50 10.12
CA GLY A 16 -3.98 54.66 9.01
C GLY A 16 -4.39 53.24 9.36
N ALA A 17 -5.67 52.91 9.22
CA ALA A 17 -6.11 51.52 9.26
C ALA A 17 -5.49 50.81 8.06
N VAL A 18 -4.38 50.12 8.29
CA VAL A 18 -3.93 49.06 7.40
C VAL A 18 -4.96 47.94 7.56
N PHE A 19 -6.05 48.01 6.79
CA PHE A 19 -7.00 46.90 6.66
C PHE A 19 -6.34 45.81 5.80
N THR A 20 -5.29 45.19 6.34
CA THR A 20 -4.96 43.81 5.98
C THR A 20 -5.86 42.94 6.83
N SER A 21 -6.82 42.30 6.18
CA SER A 21 -7.77 41.33 6.73
C SER A 21 -7.14 40.45 7.83
N CYS A 22 -7.38 40.79 9.09
CA CYS A 22 -7.05 39.94 10.23
C CYS A 22 -8.26 39.07 10.54
N ASN A 23 -8.25 37.82 10.09
CA ASN A 23 -9.10 36.79 10.69
C ASN A 23 -8.84 36.80 12.20
N THR A 24 -9.91 36.86 13.00
CA THR A 24 -9.81 36.95 14.46
C THR A 24 -9.15 35.70 15.04
N ALA A 25 -8.55 35.80 16.24
CA ALA A 25 -7.89 34.66 16.86
C ALA A 25 -8.85 33.46 17.07
N ALA A 26 -10.13 33.72 17.35
CA ALA A 26 -11.18 32.70 17.43
C ALA A 26 -11.40 32.00 16.09
N GLU A 27 -11.54 32.75 14.98
CA GLU A 27 -11.69 32.20 13.63
C GLU A 27 -10.47 31.39 13.17
N LYS A 28 -9.27 31.71 13.66
CA LYS A 28 -8.06 30.91 13.43
C LYS A 28 -8.03 29.61 14.24
N VAL A 29 -8.56 29.61 15.46
CA VAL A 29 -8.65 28.43 16.33
C VAL A 29 -9.71 27.46 15.78
N ASP A 30 -10.90 27.93 15.44
CA ASP A 30 -11.96 27.10 14.86
C ASP A 30 -11.50 26.45 13.54
N ASN A 31 -10.86 27.22 12.65
CA ASN A 31 -10.33 26.69 11.39
C ASN A 31 -9.17 25.68 11.60
N ALA A 32 -8.38 25.84 12.67
CA ALA A 32 -7.34 24.88 13.01
C ALA A 32 -7.92 23.58 13.58
N GLU A 33 -8.97 23.67 14.40
CA GLU A 33 -9.70 22.52 14.94
C GLU A 33 -10.39 21.73 13.82
N ASP A 34 -11.13 22.39 12.93
CA ASP A 34 -11.78 21.78 11.77
C ASP A 34 -10.77 21.08 10.84
N LYS A 35 -9.61 21.70 10.61
CA LYS A 35 -8.53 21.09 9.82
C LYS A 35 -7.92 19.87 10.52
N SER A 36 -7.81 19.90 11.85
CA SER A 36 -7.30 18.78 12.63
C SER A 36 -8.27 17.59 12.57
N ILE A 37 -9.56 17.84 12.79
CA ILE A 37 -10.61 16.81 12.71
C ILE A 37 -10.62 16.19 11.31
N LYS A 38 -10.60 17.01 10.26
CA LYS A 38 -10.55 16.52 8.89
C LYS A 38 -9.28 15.72 8.60
N ALA A 39 -8.12 16.16 9.08
CA ALA A 39 -6.88 15.43 8.91
C ALA A 39 -6.92 14.06 9.62
N ASP A 40 -7.53 13.98 10.80
CA ASP A 40 -7.73 12.72 11.55
C ASP A 40 -8.70 11.78 10.83
N GLU A 41 -9.81 12.31 10.29
CA GLU A 41 -10.75 11.54 9.46
C GLU A 41 -10.08 11.00 8.20
N ASP A 42 -9.39 11.87 7.43
CA ASP A 42 -8.67 11.49 6.21
C ASP A 42 -7.58 10.43 6.53
N PHE A 43 -6.89 10.56 7.67
CA PHE A 43 -5.92 9.58 8.14
C PHE A 43 -6.56 8.23 8.47
N ASN A 44 -7.69 8.22 9.18
CA ASN A 44 -8.39 7.00 9.54
C ASN A 44 -8.94 6.28 8.30
N ILE A 45 -9.53 7.02 7.35
CA ILE A 45 -9.98 6.48 6.06
C ILE A 45 -8.81 5.85 5.31
N ALA A 46 -7.69 6.57 5.17
CA ALA A 46 -6.51 6.06 4.47
C ALA A 46 -5.95 4.78 5.13
N LYS A 47 -6.04 4.68 6.46
CA LYS A 47 -5.66 3.48 7.20
C LYS A 47 -6.61 2.31 6.96
N GLU A 48 -7.92 2.55 6.96
CA GLU A 48 -8.92 1.51 6.68
C GLU A 48 -8.79 0.98 5.24
N GLU A 49 -8.64 1.87 4.26
CA GLU A 49 -8.41 1.50 2.86
C GLU A 49 -7.14 0.66 2.70
N TYR A 50 -6.05 1.06 3.37
CA TYR A 50 -4.80 0.31 3.37
C TYR A 50 -4.96 -1.10 3.95
N LEU A 51 -5.63 -1.24 5.10
CA LEU A 51 -5.85 -2.55 5.73
C LEU A 51 -6.75 -3.44 4.86
N ALA A 52 -7.80 -2.87 4.27
CA ALA A 52 -8.68 -3.57 3.35
C ALA A 52 -7.95 -4.05 2.08
N ASP A 53 -7.06 -3.22 1.53
CA ASP A 53 -6.23 -3.59 0.38
C ASP A 53 -5.28 -4.76 0.72
N VAL A 54 -4.65 -4.73 1.89
CA VAL A 54 -3.81 -5.85 2.38
C VAL A 54 -4.62 -7.14 2.50
N GLU A 55 -5.80 -7.08 3.10
CA GLU A 55 -6.66 -8.25 3.27
C GLU A 55 -7.12 -8.83 1.93
N ASN A 56 -7.60 -7.97 1.02
CA ASN A 56 -8.04 -8.36 -0.31
C ASN A 56 -6.91 -8.99 -1.11
N PHE A 57 -5.72 -8.37 -1.11
CA PHE A 57 -4.55 -8.92 -1.78
C PHE A 57 -4.15 -10.28 -1.22
N LYS A 58 -4.17 -10.47 0.11
CA LYS A 58 -3.89 -11.77 0.75
C LYS A 58 -4.88 -12.84 0.28
N LYS A 59 -6.17 -12.51 0.22
CA LYS A 59 -7.21 -13.43 -0.25
C LYS A 59 -7.06 -13.80 -1.72
N GLU A 60 -6.91 -12.82 -2.61
CA GLU A 60 -6.74 -13.06 -4.05
C GLU A 60 -5.49 -13.88 -4.35
N THR A 61 -4.40 -13.57 -3.65
CA THR A 61 -3.12 -14.24 -3.83
C THR A 61 -3.14 -15.67 -3.28
N ALA A 62 -3.78 -15.89 -2.13
CA ALA A 62 -3.98 -17.24 -1.59
C ALA A 62 -4.75 -18.13 -2.59
N ALA A 63 -5.75 -17.58 -3.29
CA ALA A 63 -6.48 -18.30 -4.33
C ALA A 63 -5.58 -18.66 -5.53
N LYS A 64 -4.68 -17.75 -5.96
CA LYS A 64 -3.70 -18.05 -7.02
C LYS A 64 -2.71 -19.15 -6.61
N ILE A 65 -2.22 -19.10 -5.38
CA ILE A 65 -1.33 -20.13 -4.82
C ILE A 65 -2.02 -21.49 -4.80
N GLU A 66 -3.29 -21.53 -4.42
CA GLU A 66 -4.05 -22.78 -4.40
C GLU A 66 -4.30 -23.32 -5.82
N ALA A 67 -4.60 -22.45 -6.79
CA ALA A 67 -4.68 -22.85 -8.19
C ALA A 67 -3.35 -23.46 -8.69
N ASN A 68 -2.20 -22.91 -8.27
CA ASN A 68 -0.89 -23.48 -8.58
C ASN A 68 -0.70 -24.87 -7.95
N ASN A 69 -1.16 -25.09 -6.72
CA ASN A 69 -1.12 -26.42 -6.08
C ASN A 69 -1.94 -27.44 -6.87
N GLN A 70 -3.12 -27.04 -7.37
CA GLN A 70 -3.97 -27.90 -8.19
C GLN A 70 -3.27 -28.26 -9.51
N MET A 71 -2.64 -27.28 -10.19
CA MET A 71 -1.85 -27.54 -11.39
C MET A 71 -0.68 -28.50 -11.12
N ILE A 72 0.04 -28.36 -10.00
CA ILE A 72 1.10 -29.28 -9.59
C ILE A 72 0.54 -30.70 -9.40
N ALA A 73 -0.60 -30.85 -8.72
CA ALA A 73 -1.24 -32.15 -8.52
C ALA A 73 -1.63 -32.81 -9.85
N GLU A 74 -2.20 -32.04 -10.78
CA GLU A 74 -2.55 -32.52 -12.12
C GLU A 74 -1.30 -32.96 -12.91
N PHE A 75 -0.21 -32.19 -12.85
CA PHE A 75 1.03 -32.56 -13.50
C PHE A 75 1.63 -33.84 -12.93
N ASN A 76 1.61 -34.01 -11.61
CA ASN A 76 2.05 -35.25 -10.97
C ASN A 76 1.28 -36.47 -11.49
N VAL A 77 -0.04 -36.36 -11.70
CA VAL A 77 -0.84 -37.44 -12.30
C VAL A 77 -0.44 -37.69 -13.76
N LYS A 78 -0.27 -36.64 -14.57
CA LYS A 78 0.06 -36.77 -16.00
C LYS A 78 1.41 -37.47 -16.23
N ILE A 79 2.41 -37.18 -15.40
CA ILE A 79 3.76 -37.72 -15.59
C ILE A 79 3.91 -39.19 -15.17
N GLU A 80 2.92 -39.78 -14.50
CA GLU A 80 2.95 -41.20 -14.13
C GLU A 80 3.04 -42.14 -15.33
N TYR A 81 2.51 -41.70 -16.47
CA TYR A 81 2.52 -42.45 -17.73
C TYR A 81 3.70 -42.11 -18.64
N ALA A 82 4.58 -41.20 -18.22
CA ALA A 82 5.76 -40.81 -19.00
C ALA A 82 6.85 -41.89 -18.97
N LYS A 83 7.69 -41.93 -20.01
CA LYS A 83 8.91 -42.77 -20.03
C LYS A 83 9.85 -42.35 -18.90
N LYS A 84 10.62 -43.30 -18.34
CA LYS A 84 11.48 -43.09 -17.16
C LYS A 84 12.32 -41.80 -17.20
N ASP A 85 13.03 -41.55 -18.30
CA ASP A 85 13.91 -40.39 -18.40
C ASP A 85 13.13 -39.07 -18.47
N ALA A 86 12.00 -39.07 -19.18
CA ALA A 86 11.08 -37.92 -19.22
C ALA A 86 10.41 -37.69 -17.86
N LYS A 87 10.00 -38.76 -17.18
CA LYS A 87 9.41 -38.71 -15.84
C LYS A 87 10.38 -38.05 -14.85
N ALA A 88 11.65 -38.46 -14.84
CA ALA A 88 12.66 -37.87 -13.96
C ALA A 88 12.84 -36.36 -14.22
N TYR A 89 12.94 -35.95 -15.49
CA TYR A 89 13.01 -34.53 -15.86
C TYR A 89 11.79 -33.76 -15.38
N TYR A 90 10.57 -34.26 -15.61
CA TYR A 90 9.36 -33.56 -15.18
C TYR A 90 9.19 -33.51 -13.66
N GLN A 91 9.60 -34.54 -12.93
CA GLN A 91 9.60 -34.53 -11.47
C GLN A 91 10.50 -33.42 -10.91
N GLU A 92 11.68 -33.21 -11.51
CA GLU A 92 12.57 -32.12 -11.11
C GLU A 92 11.92 -30.74 -11.36
N GLN A 93 11.31 -30.55 -12.53
CA GLN A 93 10.63 -29.30 -12.85
C GLN A 93 9.42 -29.04 -11.94
N ILE A 94 8.62 -30.07 -11.63
CA ILE A 94 7.50 -29.96 -10.69
C ILE A 94 8.00 -29.57 -9.29
N ALA A 95 9.09 -30.18 -8.81
CA ALA A 95 9.68 -29.84 -7.52
C ALA A 95 10.11 -28.38 -7.46
N VAL A 96 10.66 -27.83 -8.55
CA VAL A 96 11.01 -26.39 -8.63
C VAL A 96 9.76 -25.52 -8.55
N LEU A 97 8.68 -25.87 -9.27
CA LEU A 97 7.41 -25.14 -9.23
C LEU A 97 6.79 -25.18 -7.82
N GLU A 98 6.81 -26.33 -7.18
CA GLU A 98 6.30 -26.52 -5.82
C GLU A 98 7.08 -25.68 -4.79
N GLN A 99 8.41 -25.70 -4.85
CA GLN A 99 9.24 -24.89 -3.95
C GLN A 99 8.99 -23.40 -4.13
N LYS A 100 8.84 -22.93 -5.38
CA LYS A 100 8.48 -21.53 -5.65
C LYS A 100 7.10 -21.19 -5.10
N ASN A 101 6.10 -22.05 -5.28
CA ASN A 101 4.75 -21.80 -4.77
C ASN A 101 4.71 -21.75 -3.23
N ILE A 102 5.46 -22.64 -2.57
CA ILE A 102 5.65 -22.62 -1.10
C ILE A 102 6.32 -21.33 -0.65
N ALA A 103 7.38 -20.90 -1.35
CA ALA A 103 8.07 -19.65 -1.03
C ALA A 103 7.14 -18.43 -1.19
N MET A 104 6.29 -18.40 -2.23
CA MET A 104 5.28 -17.35 -2.40
C MET A 104 4.27 -17.33 -1.26
N LYS A 105 3.78 -18.50 -0.83
CA LYS A 105 2.90 -18.60 0.35
C LYS A 105 3.56 -18.06 1.60
N LYS A 106 4.81 -18.45 1.85
CA LYS A 106 5.58 -17.97 3.00
C LYS A 106 5.76 -16.45 2.96
N LYS A 107 6.15 -15.89 1.80
CA LYS A 107 6.30 -14.43 1.60
C LYS A 107 5.00 -13.68 1.89
N LEU A 108 3.84 -14.24 1.55
CA LEU A 108 2.53 -13.66 1.83
C LEU A 108 2.16 -13.71 3.32
N ASP A 109 2.41 -14.85 3.95
CA ASP A 109 2.09 -15.10 5.36
C ASP A 109 2.99 -14.25 6.29
N GLU A 110 4.24 -14.03 5.91
CA GLU A 110 5.23 -13.22 6.65
C GLU A 110 5.09 -11.71 6.45
N TYR A 111 4.21 -11.25 5.55
CA TYR A 111 4.00 -9.82 5.36
C TYR A 111 3.29 -9.19 6.57
N GLU A 112 4.02 -8.26 7.22
CA GLU A 112 3.55 -7.42 8.32
C GLU A 112 3.13 -6.03 7.84
N VAL A 113 2.09 -5.49 8.48
CA VAL A 113 1.54 -4.16 8.22
C VAL A 113 2.51 -3.09 8.74
N THR A 114 3.43 -2.66 7.89
CA THR A 114 4.53 -1.74 8.26
C THR A 114 4.42 -0.34 7.65
N GLY A 115 3.35 -0.06 6.89
CA GLY A 115 3.10 1.22 6.24
C GLY A 115 2.84 1.11 4.74
N LYS A 116 2.28 2.19 4.15
CA LYS A 116 1.80 2.20 2.76
C LYS A 116 2.92 2.08 1.72
N ASP A 117 4.05 2.74 1.93
CA ASP A 117 5.16 2.67 0.96
C ASP A 117 5.74 1.25 0.87
N ASN A 118 5.97 0.61 2.03
CA ASN A 118 6.41 -0.79 2.11
C ASN A 118 5.40 -1.74 1.46
N TRP A 119 4.11 -1.41 1.56
CA TRP A 119 3.04 -2.20 0.95
C TRP A 119 3.05 -2.17 -0.57
N GLU A 120 3.22 -0.99 -1.18
CA GLU A 120 3.27 -0.88 -2.64
C GLU A 120 4.51 -1.58 -3.21
N THR A 121 5.65 -1.47 -2.53
CA THR A 121 6.87 -2.22 -2.90
C THR A 121 6.63 -3.72 -2.79
N PHE A 122 6.07 -4.19 -1.67
CA PHE A 122 5.75 -5.59 -1.48
C PHE A 122 4.81 -6.12 -2.58
N LYS A 123 3.68 -5.44 -2.86
CA LYS A 123 2.74 -5.84 -3.91
C LYS A 123 3.42 -5.95 -5.27
N THR A 124 4.25 -4.96 -5.62
CA THR A 124 4.94 -4.92 -6.92
C THR A 124 5.86 -6.11 -7.08
N GLU A 125 6.72 -6.37 -6.09
CA GLU A 125 7.66 -7.50 -6.13
C GLU A 125 6.92 -8.84 -6.08
N PHE A 126 5.91 -8.96 -5.21
CA PHE A 126 5.13 -10.18 -5.08
C PHE A 126 4.40 -10.53 -6.39
N ASN A 127 3.74 -9.55 -7.01
CA ASN A 127 3.05 -9.76 -8.27
C ASN A 127 4.02 -10.16 -9.39
N LYS A 128 5.19 -9.52 -9.46
CA LYS A 128 6.24 -9.91 -10.40
C LYS A 128 6.65 -11.37 -10.21
N ASP A 129 6.95 -11.78 -8.98
CA ASP A 129 7.34 -13.17 -8.69
C ASP A 129 6.22 -14.17 -9.03
N MET A 130 4.96 -13.78 -8.81
CA MET A 130 3.78 -14.60 -9.14
C MET A 130 3.54 -14.71 -10.64
N ASP A 131 3.78 -13.64 -11.40
CA ASP A 131 3.69 -13.65 -12.86
C ASP A 131 4.80 -14.52 -13.47
N ASP A 132 6.03 -14.39 -12.98
CA ASP A 132 7.17 -15.22 -13.39
C ASP A 132 6.90 -16.72 -13.07
N LEU A 133 6.25 -17.02 -11.93
CA LEU A 133 5.79 -18.37 -11.59
C LEU A 133 4.69 -18.85 -12.54
N GLY A 134 3.69 -18.01 -12.85
CA GLY A 134 2.62 -18.33 -13.79
C GLY A 134 3.14 -18.62 -15.20
N GLU A 135 4.17 -17.92 -15.66
CA GLU A 135 4.84 -18.21 -16.93
C GLU A 135 5.56 -19.58 -16.88
N ALA A 136 6.20 -19.91 -15.76
CA ALA A 136 6.82 -21.22 -15.58
C ALA A 136 5.80 -22.37 -15.66
N PHE A 137 4.61 -22.19 -15.07
CA PHE A 137 3.48 -23.12 -15.20
C PHE A 137 3.03 -23.30 -16.65
N LYS A 138 2.85 -22.19 -17.40
CA LYS A 138 2.46 -22.23 -18.82
C LYS A 138 3.49 -22.97 -19.68
N ASN A 139 4.77 -22.66 -19.49
CA ASN A 139 5.86 -23.29 -20.21
C ASN A 139 5.98 -24.79 -19.90
N PHE A 140 5.57 -25.21 -18.70
CA PHE A 140 5.49 -26.62 -18.35
C PHE A 140 4.36 -27.34 -19.08
N THR A 141 3.19 -26.70 -19.25
CA THR A 141 2.05 -27.26 -20.00
C THR A 141 2.40 -27.47 -21.48
N VAL A 142 3.02 -26.49 -22.14
CA VAL A 142 3.37 -26.55 -23.58
C VAL A 142 4.38 -27.66 -23.90
N LYS A 143 5.26 -28.03 -22.95
CA LYS A 143 6.22 -29.13 -23.15
C LYS A 143 5.61 -30.53 -23.02
N ASN A 144 4.39 -30.63 -22.50
CA ASN A 144 3.71 -31.91 -22.24
C ASN A 144 2.63 -32.27 -23.27
N GLU A 145 2.39 -31.42 -24.27
CA GLU A 145 1.60 -31.74 -25.48
C GLU A 145 2.50 -32.25 -26.62
#